data_AF-A0A0M3J5N7-F1
#
_entry.id   AF-A0A0M3J5N7-F1
#
_cell.length_a   1.000
_cell.length_b   1.000
_cell.length_c   1.000
_cell.angle_alpha   90.00
_cell.angle_beta   90.00
_cell.angle_gamma   90.00
#
_symmetry.space_group_name_H-M   'P 1'
#
loop_
_entity.id
_entity.type
_entity.pdbx_description
1 polymer ?
#
loop_
_entity_poly.entity_id
_entity_poly.type
_entity_poly.pdbx_seq_one_letter_code
_entity_poly.pdbx_strand_id
1 'polypeptide(L)'
;LIRQLYAYLSMTYKAILVAIHVLTIITEIVRLYLGYYGNIAEKIPALSGFWITTVILQLPMVIFLSVNEDIVPLPLERTVYAIHVVFLIAQV
;
A
#
# COMPACT_ATOMS: atom_id res chain seq x y z
N LEU A 1 22.19 -11.85 -12.70
CA LEU A 1 20.94 -12.23 -13.38
C LEU A 1 19.75 -11.36 -12.93
N ILE A 2 19.39 -11.33 -11.64
CA ILE A 2 18.23 -10.55 -11.13
C ILE A 2 18.35 -9.03 -11.40
N ARG A 3 19.55 -8.44 -11.24
CA ARG A 3 19.81 -7.03 -11.59
C ARG A 3 19.62 -6.69 -13.08
N GLN A 4 19.74 -7.66 -13.98
CA GLN A 4 19.54 -7.43 -15.42
C GLN A 4 18.06 -7.34 -15.79
N LEU A 5 17.17 -8.02 -15.07
CA LEU A 5 15.71 -7.94 -15.31
C LEU A 5 15.16 -6.54 -14.99
N TYR A 6 15.69 -5.88 -13.95
CA TYR A 6 15.38 -4.49 -13.60
C TYR A 6 15.76 -3.47 -14.71
N ALA A 7 16.70 -3.82 -15.59
CA ALA A 7 17.07 -2.98 -16.71
C ALA A 7 16.01 -3.00 -17.83
N TYR A 8 15.17 -4.04 -17.90
CA TYR A 8 14.15 -4.22 -18.95
C TYR A 8 12.78 -3.62 -18.61
N LEU A 9 12.60 -3.12 -17.39
CA LEU A 9 11.35 -2.47 -17.02
C LEU A 9 11.22 -1.12 -17.72
N SER A 10 10.17 -0.97 -18.53
CA SER A 10 9.96 0.25 -19.32
C SER A 10 9.92 1.49 -18.41
N MET A 11 10.37 2.63 -18.92
CA MET A 11 10.38 3.90 -18.17
C MET A 11 8.99 4.22 -17.59
N THR A 12 7.93 3.93 -18.35
CA THR A 12 6.54 4.09 -17.94
C THR A 12 6.22 3.24 -16.71
N TYR A 13 6.63 1.97 -16.72
CA TYR A 13 6.35 1.07 -15.61
C TYR A 13 7.11 1.47 -14.34
N LYS A 14 8.38 1.91 -14.46
CA LYS A 14 9.13 2.47 -13.32
C LYS A 14 8.44 3.69 -12.72
N ALA A 15 7.91 4.58 -13.56
CA ALA A 15 7.15 5.74 -13.10
C ALA A 15 5.87 5.33 -12.34
N ILE A 16 5.14 4.33 -12.85
CA ILE A 16 3.95 3.78 -12.18
C ILE A 16 4.31 3.20 -10.81
N LEU A 17 5.39 2.43 -10.70
CA LEU A 17 5.83 1.87 -9.42
C LEU A 17 6.13 2.95 -8.39
N VAL A 18 6.88 3.98 -8.77
CA VAL A 18 7.20 5.11 -7.89
C VAL A 18 5.91 5.80 -7.46
N ALA A 19 4.98 6.04 -8.38
CA ALA A 19 3.69 6.65 -8.08
C ALA A 19 2.88 5.82 -7.07
N ILE A 20 2.80 4.50 -7.24
CA ILE A 20 2.08 3.61 -6.32
C ILE A 20 2.73 3.61 -4.93
N HIS A 21 4.06 3.62 -4.84
CA HIS A 21 4.74 3.71 -3.53
C HIS A 21 4.44 5.04 -2.83
N VAL A 22 4.51 6.15 -3.55
CA VAL A 22 4.19 7.48 -2.99
C VAL A 22 2.73 7.54 -2.55
N LEU A 23 1.81 7.04 -3.39
CA LEU A 23 0.39 6.98 -3.06
C LEU A 23 0.17 6.12 -1.81
N THR A 24 0.78 4.94 -1.72
CA THR A 24 0.67 4.04 -0.57
C THR A 24 1.07 4.73 0.75
N ILE A 25 2.11 5.57 0.73
CA ILE A 25 2.55 6.33 1.92
C ILE A 25 1.53 7.42 2.28
N ILE A 26 1.08 8.21 1.30
CA ILE A 26 0.13 9.31 1.53
C ILE A 26 -1.20 8.76 2.04
N THR A 27 -1.73 7.70 1.39
CA THR A 27 -2.98 7.06 1.79
C THR A 27 -2.86 6.42 3.16
N GLU A 28 -1.71 5.87 3.53
CA GLU A 28 -1.49 5.31 4.86
C GLU A 28 -1.57 6.39 5.96
N ILE A 29 -0.97 7.56 5.74
CA ILE A 29 -1.07 8.69 6.67
C ILE A 29 -2.52 9.11 6.87
N VAL A 30 -3.27 9.27 5.78
CA VAL A 30 -4.68 9.65 5.82
C VAL A 30 -5.52 8.57 6.50
N ARG A 31 -5.30 7.30 6.17
CA ARG A 31 -6.00 6.16 6.76
C ARG A 31 -5.80 6.14 8.27
N LEU A 32 -4.57 6.16 8.75
CA LEU A 32 -4.27 6.15 10.18
C LEU A 32 -4.89 7.34 10.92
N TYR A 33 -4.86 8.54 10.32
CA TYR A 33 -5.52 9.72 10.88
C TYR A 33 -7.04 9.51 11.01
N LEU A 34 -7.70 9.03 9.95
CA LEU A 34 -9.15 8.80 9.96
C LEU A 34 -9.56 7.72 10.95
N GLY A 35 -8.79 6.64 11.07
CA GLY A 35 -9.03 5.58 12.06
C GLY A 35 -8.90 6.10 13.49
N TYR A 36 -7.81 6.81 13.80
CA TYR A 36 -7.58 7.39 15.12
C TYR A 36 -8.66 8.42 15.49
N TYR A 37 -8.90 9.40 14.61
CA TYR A 37 -9.87 10.46 14.85
C TYR A 37 -11.30 9.93 14.90
N GLY A 38 -11.65 9.03 13.98
CA GLY A 38 -12.97 8.42 13.90
C GLY A 38 -13.30 7.59 15.14
N ASN A 39 -12.32 6.86 15.66
CA ASN A 39 -12.50 6.05 16.87
C ASN A 39 -12.67 6.93 18.12
N ILE A 40 -11.83 7.96 18.30
CA ILE A 40 -11.92 8.84 19.48
C ILE A 40 -13.18 9.71 19.46
N ALA A 41 -13.54 10.24 18.29
CA ALA A 41 -14.70 11.11 18.16
C ALA A 41 -16.00 10.33 17.93
N GLU A 42 -15.96 9.00 17.90
CA GLU A 42 -17.07 8.11 17.53
C GLU A 42 -17.75 8.54 16.21
N LYS A 43 -16.97 9.08 15.28
CA LYS A 43 -17.47 9.64 14.02
C LYS A 43 -17.53 8.57 12.96
N ILE A 44 -18.74 8.02 12.77
CA ILE A 44 -19.06 7.05 11.72
C ILE A 44 -18.53 7.49 10.34
N PRO A 45 -18.69 8.75 9.88
CA PRO A 45 -18.18 9.15 8.58
C PRO A 45 -16.65 9.06 8.45
N ALA A 46 -15.91 9.35 9.52
CA ALA A 46 -14.45 9.24 9.51
C ALA A 46 -14.03 7.76 9.48
N LEU A 47 -14.73 6.89 10.22
CA LEU A 47 -14.49 5.45 10.19
C LEU A 47 -14.85 4.85 8.82
N SER A 48 -15.92 5.30 8.17
CA SER A 48 -16.23 4.93 6.79
C SER A 48 -15.11 5.36 5.84
N GLY A 49 -14.55 6.56 6.02
CA GLY A 49 -13.36 7.01 5.28
C GLY A 49 -12.16 6.10 5.48
N PHE A 50 -11.86 5.71 6.72
CA PHE A 50 -10.84 4.72 7.05
C PHE A 50 -11.06 3.42 6.26
N TRP A 51 -12.26 2.84 6.33
CA TRP A 51 -12.62 1.62 5.61
C TRP A 51 -12.47 1.73 4.09
N ILE A 52 -12.94 2.84 3.50
CA ILE A 52 -12.80 3.09 2.06
C ILE A 52 -11.31 3.15 1.69
N THR A 53 -10.50 3.88 2.44
CA THR A 53 -9.06 3.95 2.16
C THR A 53 -8.36 2.60 2.33
N THR A 54 -8.75 1.78 3.32
CA THR A 54 -8.23 0.42 3.51
C THR A 54 -8.59 -0.49 2.33
N VAL A 55 -9.88 -0.60 2.01
CA VAL A 55 -10.39 -1.62 1.07
C VAL A 55 -10.20 -1.23 -0.38
N ILE A 56 -10.43 0.04 -0.73
CA ILE A 56 -10.44 0.50 -2.12
C ILE A 56 -9.07 0.96 -2.58
N LEU A 57 -8.25 1.53 -1.69
CA LEU A 57 -6.94 2.05 -2.05
C LEU A 57 -5.82 1.13 -1.58
N GLN A 58 -5.73 0.88 -0.28
CA GLN A 58 -4.56 0.24 0.31
C GLN A 58 -4.44 -1.24 -0.05
N LEU A 59 -5.54 -1.99 -0.05
CA LEU A 59 -5.53 -3.41 -0.41
C LEU A 59 -5.15 -3.64 -1.88
N PRO A 60 -5.75 -2.97 -2.88
CA PRO A 60 -5.33 -3.14 -4.27
C PRO A 60 -3.87 -2.76 -4.52
N MET A 61 -3.38 -1.68 -3.90
CA MET A 61 -1.97 -1.27 -4.03
C MET A 61 -1.01 -2.30 -3.42
N VAL A 62 -1.28 -2.79 -2.21
CA VAL A 62 -0.38 -3.78 -1.58
C VAL A 62 -0.43 -5.13 -2.30
N ILE A 63 -1.59 -5.54 -2.82
CA ILE A 63 -1.73 -6.75 -3.64
C ILE A 63 -0.93 -6.58 -4.93
N PHE A 64 -1.06 -5.44 -5.62
CA PHE A 64 -0.30 -5.16 -6.83
C PHE A 64 1.21 -5.22 -6.57
N LEU A 65 1.69 -4.58 -5.50
CA LEU A 65 3.13 -4.59 -5.16
C LEU A 65 3.64 -5.97 -4.72
N SER A 66 2.80 -6.81 -4.13
CA SER A 66 3.21 -8.10 -3.56
C SER A 66 3.11 -9.27 -4.55
N VAL A 67 2.10 -9.25 -5.42
CA VAL A 67 1.74 -10.38 -6.30
C VAL A 67 2.26 -10.20 -7.72
N ASN A 68 2.56 -8.97 -8.16
CA ASN A 68 3.03 -8.73 -9.51
C ASN A 68 4.42 -9.32 -9.75
N GLU A 69 4.48 -10.34 -10.60
CA GLU A 69 5.70 -11.11 -10.91
C GLU A 69 6.77 -10.26 -11.60
N ASP A 70 6.37 -9.20 -12.31
CA ASP A 70 7.29 -8.33 -13.06
C ASP A 70 8.12 -7.42 -12.14
N ILE A 71 7.66 -7.18 -10.90
CA ILE A 71 8.31 -6.27 -9.94
C ILE A 71 9.52 -6.95 -9.29
N VAL A 72 9.55 -8.29 -9.20
CA VAL A 72 10.54 -9.10 -8.48
C VAL A 72 11.08 -8.37 -7.24
N PRO A 73 10.23 -8.13 -6.22
CA PRO A 73 10.58 -7.30 -5.08
C PRO A 73 11.76 -7.89 -4.31
N LEU A 74 12.61 -7.01 -3.79
CA LEU A 74 13.71 -7.41 -2.91
C LEU A 74 13.14 -8.11 -1.65
N PRO A 75 13.90 -9.00 -1.00
CA PRO A 75 13.45 -9.66 0.23
C PRO A 75 12.95 -8.68 1.31
N LEU A 76 13.63 -7.54 1.44
CA LEU A 76 13.24 -6.46 2.35
C LEU A 76 11.87 -5.86 1.99
N GLU A 77 11.65 -5.53 0.71
CA GLU A 77 10.38 -4.96 0.23
C GLU A 77 9.23 -5.93 0.49
N ARG A 78 9.44 -7.23 0.21
CA ARG A 78 8.45 -8.28 0.48
C ARG A 78 8.12 -8.38 1.97
N THR A 79 9.12 -8.26 2.86
CA THR A 79 8.87 -8.21 4.31
C THR A 79 8.06 -6.98 4.71
N VAL A 80 8.37 -5.81 4.15
CA VAL A 80 7.62 -4.57 4.42
C VAL A 80 6.17 -4.71 4.00
N TYR A 81 5.89 -5.25 2.80
CA TYR A 81 4.51 -5.48 2.35
C TYR A 81 3.78 -6.50 3.21
N ALA A 82 4.44 -7.57 3.65
CA ALA A 82 3.84 -8.56 4.54
C ALA A 82 3.45 -7.94 5.89
N ILE A 83 4.34 -7.16 6.49
CA ILE A 83 4.05 -6.41 7.73
C ILE A 83 2.89 -5.44 7.50
N HIS A 84 2.88 -4.76 6.36
CA HIS A 84 1.81 -3.83 6.00
C HIS A 84 0.45 -4.53 5.91
N VAL A 85 0.38 -5.69 5.25
CA VAL A 85 -0.85 -6.51 5.18
C VAL A 85 -1.33 -6.92 6.56
N VAL A 86 -0.42 -7.33 7.44
CA VAL A 86 -0.77 -7.67 8.84
C VAL A 86 -1.38 -6.46 9.55
N PHE A 87 -0.83 -5.27 9.39
CA PHE A 87 -1.41 -4.06 9.97
C PHE A 87 -2.78 -3.71 9.39
N LEU A 88 -2.98 -3.88 8.09
CA LEU A 88 -4.28 -3.62 7.47
C LEU A 88 -5.36 -4.56 8.01
N ILE A 89 -5.03 -5.84 8.22
CA ILE A 89 -5.98 -6.82 8.77
C ILE A 89 -6.22 -6.58 10.27
N ALA A 90 -5.19 -6.21 11.03
CA ALA A 90 -5.29 -6.02 12.48
C ALA A 90 -6.08 -4.77 12.90
N GLN A 91 -6.15 -3.75 12.03
CA GLN A 91 -6.79 -2.47 12.31
C GLN A 91 -8.19 -2.35 11.67
N VAL A 92 -8.68 -3.43 11.07
CA VAL A 92 -10.04 -3.59 10.55
C VAL A 92 -11.04 -3.75 11.70
#